data_AF-A0A2H0WXS9-F1
#
_entry.id   AF-A0A2H0WXS9-F1
#
_cell.length_a   1.000
_cell.length_b   1.000
_cell.length_c   1.000
_cell.angle_alpha   90.00
_cell.angle_beta   90.00
_cell.angle_gamma   90.00
#
_symmetry.space_group_name_H-M   'P 1'
#
loop_
_entity.id
_entity.type
_entity.pdbx_description
1 polymer ?
#
loop_
_entity_poly.entity_id
_entity_poly.type
_entity_poly.pdbx_seq_one_letter_code
_entity_poly.pdbx_strand_id
1 'polypeptide(L)' 'MKTRKSILKRFKVTRTGKVMRRVTGQDHLRAKKTGQRRRAGRKWVEMTKSDAKKIRRLLSS' A
#
# COMPACT_ATOMS: atom_id res chain seq x y z
N MET A 1 12.87 0.31 -20.89
CA MET A 1 12.08 0.94 -19.80
C MET A 1 12.30 0.15 -18.52
N LYS A 2 12.87 0.75 -17.47
CA LYS A 2 13.31 0.03 -16.26
C LYS A 2 12.28 0.19 -15.15
N THR A 3 11.74 -0.92 -14.66
CA THR A 3 10.75 -0.90 -13.58
C THR A 3 11.34 -0.32 -12.29
N ARG A 4 10.59 0.60 -11.67
CA ARG A 4 10.95 1.19 -10.38
C ARG A 4 10.79 0.17 -9.25
N LYS A 5 11.87 -0.53 -8.92
CA LYS A 5 11.91 -1.58 -7.88
C LYS A 5 11.37 -1.11 -6.51
N SER A 6 11.54 0.17 -6.17
CA SER A 6 11.02 0.76 -4.93
C SER A 6 9.49 0.72 -4.84
N ILE A 7 8.79 0.92 -5.97
CA ILE A 7 7.33 0.92 -6.05
C ILE A 7 6.82 -0.52 -6.02
N LEU A 8 7.46 -1.41 -6.78
CA LEU A 8 7.11 -2.84 -6.82
C LEU A 8 7.14 -3.48 -5.42
N LYS A 9 8.09 -3.09 -4.57
CA LYS A 9 8.19 -3.60 -3.18
C LYS A 9 7.08 -3.09 -2.26
N ARG A 10 6.45 -1.95 -2.57
CA ARG A 10 5.49 -1.26 -1.68
C ARG A 10 4.03 -1.47 -2.07
N PHE A 11 3.77 -1.73 -3.35
CA PHE A 11 2.42 -1.87 -3.89
C PHE A 11 2.27 -3.20 -4.61
N LYS A 12 1.11 -3.84 -4.46
CA LYS A 12 0.74 -5.04 -5.23
C LYS A 12 -0.50 -4.76 -6.07
N VAL A 13 -0.53 -5.32 -7.28
CA VAL A 13 -1.70 -5.30 -8.15
C VAL A 13 -2.38 -6.67 -8.07
N THR A 14 -3.66 -6.71 -7.73
CA THR A 14 -4.44 -7.97 -7.70
C THR A 14 -4.78 -8.42 -9.11
N ARG A 15 -5.22 -9.68 -9.25
CA ARG A 15 -5.74 -10.23 -10.52
C ARG A 15 -6.84 -9.38 -11.14
N THR A 16 -7.71 -8.80 -10.31
CA THR A 16 -8.81 -7.92 -10.73
C THR A 16 -8.37 -6.48 -11.03
N GLY A 17 -7.08 -6.17 -10.91
CA GLY A 17 -6.57 -4.83 -11.14
C GLY A 17 -6.78 -3.85 -9.98
N LYS A 18 -6.97 -4.32 -8.76
CA LYS A 18 -6.95 -3.43 -7.58
C LYS A 18 -5.52 -3.17 -7.16
N VAL A 19 -5.20 -1.91 -6.84
CA VAL A 19 -3.89 -1.56 -6.29
C VAL A 19 -3.99 -1.55 -4.78
N MET A 20 -3.19 -2.39 -4.14
CA MET A 20 -3.19 -2.56 -2.69
C MET A 20 -1.93 -1.96 -2.08
N ARG A 21 -2.09 -1.38 -0.89
CA ARG A 21 -1.00 -0.84 -0.07
C ARG A 21 -1.08 -1.35 1.37
N ARG A 22 0.02 -1.23 2.11
CA ARG A 22 -0.01 -1.36 3.57
C ARG A 22 -0.52 -0.08 4.23
N VAL A 23 -1.12 -0.22 5.40
CA VAL A 23 -1.54 0.91 6.24
C VAL A 23 -0.30 1.58 6.84
N THR A 24 -0.31 2.91 6.90
CA THR A 24 0.81 3.72 7.42
C THR A 24 0.77 3.85 8.95
N GLY A 25 1.84 4.35 9.55
CA GLY A 25 1.90 4.65 10.99
C GLY A 25 2.07 3.40 11.87
N GLN A 26 2.78 2.39 11.37
CA GLN A 26 3.02 1.12 12.04
C GLN A 26 4.44 0.95 12.59
N ASP A 27 5.33 1.89 12.32
CA ASP A 27 6.76 1.72 12.60
C ASP A 27 7.07 1.98 14.07
N HIS A 28 6.59 3.10 14.63
CA HIS A 28 6.87 3.52 16.00
C HIS A 28 5.62 3.99 16.75
N LEU A 29 5.78 4.27 18.06
CA LEU A 29 4.74 4.82 18.95
C LEU A 29 3.45 3.98 18.96
N ARG A 30 3.59 2.65 19.08
CA ARG A 30 2.46 1.71 19.12
C ARG A 30 1.95 1.41 20.53
N ALA A 31 2.73 1.74 21.57
CA ALA A 31 2.40 1.43 22.97
C ALA A 31 1.06 2.05 23.40
N LYS A 32 0.82 3.33 23.04
CA LYS A 32 -0.42 4.05 23.34
C LYS A 32 -1.59 3.74 22.39
N LYS A 33 -1.36 2.94 21.33
CA LYS A 33 -2.39 2.62 20.34
C LYS A 33 -3.18 1.39 20.80
N THR A 34 -4.51 1.46 20.69
CA THR A 34 -5.38 0.32 21.04
C THR A 34 -5.04 -0.94 20.24
N GLY A 35 -5.26 -2.11 20.86
CA GLY A 35 -5.03 -3.40 20.20
C GLY A 35 -5.82 -3.54 18.89
N GLN A 36 -7.06 -3.05 18.87
CA GLN A 36 -7.91 -3.04 17.67
C GLN A 36 -7.27 -2.25 16.53
N ARG A 37 -6.79 -1.02 16.79
CA ARG A 37 -6.12 -0.19 15.78
C ARG A 37 -4.85 -0.86 15.24
N ARG A 38 -4.08 -1.49 16.12
CA ARG A 38 -2.87 -2.25 15.74
C ARG A 38 -3.19 -3.45 14.84
N ARG A 39 -4.28 -4.18 15.13
CA ARG A 39 -4.73 -5.33 14.32
C ARG A 39 -5.28 -4.90 12.96
N ALA A 40 -6.11 -3.86 12.92
CA ALA A 40 -6.70 -3.35 11.67
C ALA A 40 -5.63 -2.99 10.63
N GLY A 41 -4.54 -2.36 11.06
CA GLY A 41 -3.48 -1.97 10.13
C GLY A 41 -2.62 -3.14 9.59
N ARG A 42 -2.76 -4.38 10.08
CA ARG A 42 -2.00 -5.53 9.55
C ARG A 42 -2.45 -5.93 8.14
N LYS A 43 -3.67 -5.54 7.75
CA LYS A 43 -4.28 -5.90 6.47
C LYS A 43 -3.77 -5.00 5.35
N TRP A 44 -3.74 -5.56 4.14
CA TRP A 44 -3.59 -4.77 2.92
C TRP A 44 -4.89 -4.03 2.64
N VAL A 45 -4.80 -2.76 2.32
CA VAL A 45 -5.96 -1.91 2.01
C VAL A 45 -5.93 -1.50 0.56
N GLU A 46 -7.12 -1.40 -0.03
CA GLU A 46 -7.29 -0.89 -1.38
C GLU A 46 -6.96 0.61 -1.42
N MET A 47 -6.29 1.03 -2.47
CA MET A 47 -5.97 2.42 -2.69
C MET A 47 -7.14 3.15 -3.37
N THR A 48 -7.22 4.46 -3.14
CA THR A 48 -8.17 5.33 -3.84
C THR A 48 -7.95 5.28 -5.35
N LYS A 49 -9.03 5.43 -6.12
CA LYS A 49 -9.00 5.34 -7.59
C LYS A 49 -8.04 6.35 -8.22
N SER A 50 -7.97 7.56 -7.66
CA SER A 50 -7.09 8.65 -8.11
C SER A 50 -5.60 8.27 -8.01
N ASP A 51 -5.17 7.78 -6.86
CA ASP A 51 -3.77 7.43 -6.63
C ASP A 51 -3.39 6.13 -7.34
N ALA A 52 -4.33 5.19 -7.47
CA ALA A 52 -4.15 3.96 -8.23
C ALA A 52 -3.76 4.23 -9.69
N LYS A 53 -4.35 5.24 -10.34
CA LYS A 53 -4.00 5.64 -11.71
C LYS A 53 -2.55 6.10 -11.81
N LYS A 54 -2.08 6.90 -10.84
CA LYS A 54 -0.70 7.39 -10.80
C LYS A 54 0.31 6.26 -10.59
N ILE A 55 0.06 5.36 -9.63
CA ILE A 55 0.95 4.22 -9.35
C ILE A 55 1.04 3.27 -10.54
N ARG A 56 -0.08 3.03 -11.24
CA ARG A 56 -0.08 2.21 -12.47
C ARG A 56 0.83 2.78 -13.56
N ARG A 57 0.78 4.10 -13.78
CA ARG A 57 1.65 4.77 -14.74
C ARG A 57 3.13 4.56 -14.37
N LEU A 58 3.47 4.73 -13.10
CA LEU A 58 4.84 4.60 -12.60
C LEU A 58 5.41 3.17 -12.63
N LEU A 59 4.55 2.15 -12.66
CA LEU A 59 4.97 0.75 -12.82
C LEU A 59 5.24 0.36 -14.28
N SER A 60 4.59 1.05 -15.22
CA SER A 60 4.76 0.85 -16.66
C SER A 60 5.86 1.73 -17.26
N SER A 61 6.38 2.71 -16.52
CA SER A 61 7.49 3.59 -16.91
C SER A 61 8.87 3.01 -16.61
#